data_AF-A0A3P7LV88-F1
#
_entry.id   AF-A0A3P7LV88-F1
#
_cell.length_a   1.000
_cell.length_b   1.000
_cell.length_c   1.000
_cell.angle_alpha   90.00
_cell.angle_beta   90.00
_cell.angle_gamma   90.00
#
_symmetry.space_group_name_H-M   'P 1'
#
loop_
_entity.id
_entity.type
_entity.pdbx_description
1 polymer ?
#
loop_
_entity_poly.entity_id
_entity_poly.type
_entity_poly.pdbx_seq_one_letter_code
_entity_poly.pdbx_strand_id
1 'polypeptide(L)'
;MHRPPPAEGNDLEELLGEEPLPPLPLPSPNVHVWPDEKAAAFCALTPPLETFMVVPDEIRRDQFFHTARQDDMLIGYVSAIQDSGLIITLLAYDQGPRRDFDHLKLTGFCPVRQLPRYAAHGNALDAFQIGDKVRAFILDVHHSGRLILSMNPKAMNRDLYGDLKLGVISDEDLPLHFKKLQNLDGKTFEQCLESTPQFRNPDGLRVLCSRFGIPRASACSLLLSMSK
;
A
#
# COMPACT_ATOMS: atom_id res chain seq x y z
N MET A 1 50.91 -20.88 23.31
CA MET A 1 50.59 -19.52 22.85
C MET A 1 49.12 -19.29 23.13
N HIS A 2 48.81 -18.46 24.12
CA HIS A 2 47.44 -18.18 24.56
C HIS A 2 46.73 -17.31 23.52
N ARG A 3 45.59 -17.77 23.02
CA ARG A 3 44.66 -16.97 22.22
C ARG A 3 44.05 -15.92 23.15
N PRO A 4 44.01 -14.63 22.79
CA PRO A 4 43.31 -13.64 23.60
C PRO A 4 41.81 -13.97 23.62
N PRO A 5 41.11 -13.64 24.71
CA PRO A 5 39.67 -13.82 24.80
C PRO A 5 38.96 -12.95 23.74
N PRO A 6 37.77 -13.37 23.26
CA PRO A 6 36.96 -12.56 22.38
C PRO A 6 36.68 -11.21 23.06
N ALA A 7 36.76 -10.12 22.29
CA ALA A 7 36.42 -8.79 22.78
C ALA A 7 34.99 -8.86 23.33
N GLU A 8 34.86 -8.59 24.63
CA GLU A 8 33.57 -8.36 25.29
C GLU A 8 32.82 -7.33 24.44
N GLY A 9 31.58 -7.67 24.09
CA GLY A 9 30.71 -6.80 23.32
C GLY A 9 30.69 -5.43 23.98
N ASN A 10 30.85 -4.39 23.18
CA ASN A 10 30.46 -3.06 23.63
C ASN A 10 28.95 -3.12 23.86
N ASP A 11 28.53 -3.42 25.09
CA ASP A 11 27.14 -3.37 25.57
C ASP A 11 26.70 -1.89 25.68
N LEU A 12 26.75 -1.20 24.54
CA LEU A 12 26.24 0.16 24.38
C LEU A 12 24.71 0.18 24.62
N GLU A 13 24.04 -0.92 24.31
CA GLU A 13 22.59 -1.11 24.50
C GLU A 13 22.22 -1.18 25.99
N GLU A 14 23.07 -1.80 26.83
CA GLU A 14 22.85 -1.86 28.28
C GLU A 14 23.14 -0.50 28.96
N LEU A 15 24.08 0.27 28.41
CA LEU A 15 24.46 1.61 28.88
C LEU A 15 23.42 2.70 28.60
N LEU A 16 22.57 2.51 27.57
CA LEU A 16 21.60 3.51 27.15
C LEU A 16 20.23 3.38 27.83
N GLY A 17 19.96 2.29 28.56
CA GLY A 17 18.71 2.12 29.29
C GLY A 17 17.46 2.32 28.42
N GLU A 18 17.57 2.06 27.12
CA GLU A 18 16.46 2.14 26.18
C GLU A 18 15.59 0.91 26.45
N GLU A 19 14.54 1.07 27.25
CA GLU A 19 13.49 0.06 27.29
C GLU A 19 13.01 -0.20 25.85
N PRO A 20 12.75 -1.46 25.47
CA PRO A 20 12.21 -1.76 24.15
C PRO A 20 11.00 -0.87 23.94
N LEU A 21 11.09 0.05 22.96
CA LEU A 21 9.97 0.92 22.63
C LEU A 21 8.74 0.02 22.47
N PRO A 22 7.63 0.33 23.16
CA PRO A 22 6.42 -0.46 23.00
C PRO A 22 6.13 -0.56 21.50
N PRO A 23 5.76 -1.75 20.99
CA PRO A 23 5.53 -1.93 19.56
C PRO A 23 4.60 -0.82 19.10
N LEU A 24 5.06 -0.05 18.12
CA LEU A 24 4.30 1.08 17.60
C LEU A 24 2.88 0.57 17.32
N PRO A 25 1.84 1.19 17.88
CA PRO A 25 0.49 0.73 17.69
C PRO A 25 0.25 0.65 16.19
N LEU A 26 -0.02 -0.57 15.71
CA LEU A 26 -0.30 -0.76 14.30
C LEU A 26 -1.48 0.16 13.95
N PRO A 27 -1.42 0.89 12.82
CA PRO A 27 -2.53 1.75 12.42
C PRO A 27 -3.83 0.94 12.46
N SER A 28 -4.90 1.57 12.97
CA SER A 28 -6.19 0.91 13.14
C SER A 28 -6.62 0.27 11.81
N PRO A 29 -7.19 -0.95 11.83
CA PRO A 29 -7.69 -1.57 10.61
C PRO A 29 -8.62 -0.59 9.89
N ASN A 30 -8.48 -0.51 8.57
CA ASN A 30 -9.30 0.36 7.72
C ASN A 30 -9.16 1.86 8.02
N VAL A 31 -7.96 2.37 8.31
CA VAL A 31 -7.74 3.82 8.21
C VAL A 31 -8.15 4.24 6.80
N HIS A 32 -9.15 5.11 6.70
CA HIS A 32 -9.59 5.68 5.44
C HIS A 32 -8.40 6.43 4.80
N VAL A 33 -7.66 5.73 3.95
CA VAL A 33 -6.73 6.36 3.02
C VAL A 33 -7.62 7.05 2.00
N TRP A 34 -7.46 8.36 1.85
CA TRP A 34 -8.16 9.06 0.77
C TRP A 34 -7.80 8.39 -0.55
N PRO A 35 -8.81 8.08 -1.40
CA PRO A 35 -8.56 7.74 -2.78
C PRO A 35 -7.61 8.77 -3.37
N ASP A 36 -6.68 8.31 -4.19
CA ASP A 36 -5.60 9.13 -4.71
C ASP A 36 -6.09 10.44 -5.33
N GLU A 37 -7.21 10.43 -6.04
CA GLU A 37 -7.78 11.62 -6.67
C GLU A 37 -8.20 12.69 -5.64
N LYS A 38 -8.84 12.26 -4.53
CA LYS A 38 -9.22 13.18 -3.45
C LYS A 38 -7.98 13.71 -2.73
N ALA A 39 -6.97 12.87 -2.53
CA ALA A 39 -5.73 13.32 -1.92
C ALA A 39 -4.97 14.30 -2.81
N ALA A 40 -4.86 14.01 -4.11
CA ALA A 40 -4.22 14.87 -5.11
C ALA A 40 -4.88 16.24 -5.26
N ALA A 41 -6.13 16.42 -4.81
CA ALA A 41 -6.77 17.74 -4.80
C ALA A 41 -6.19 18.67 -3.69
N PHE A 42 -5.66 18.10 -2.60
CA PHE A 42 -5.33 18.86 -1.40
C PHE A 42 -3.89 18.70 -0.92
N CYS A 43 -3.25 17.57 -1.17
CA CYS A 43 -1.89 17.29 -0.76
C CYS A 43 -1.04 16.79 -1.92
N ALA A 44 0.26 17.01 -1.81
CA ALA A 44 1.22 16.48 -2.77
C ALA A 44 1.21 14.96 -2.68
N LEU A 45 0.88 14.30 -3.79
CA LEU A 45 1.06 12.87 -3.91
C LEU A 45 2.42 12.58 -4.53
N THR A 46 3.25 11.90 -3.76
CA THR A 46 4.53 11.35 -4.17
C THR A 46 4.45 9.82 -4.22
N PRO A 47 5.39 9.17 -4.93
CA PRO A 47 5.60 7.72 -4.79
C PRO A 47 5.84 7.33 -3.32
N PRO A 48 5.61 6.06 -2.95
CA PRO A 48 5.88 5.55 -1.62
C PRO A 48 7.31 5.92 -1.16
N LEU A 49 7.47 6.41 0.07
CA LEU A 49 8.76 6.87 0.59
C LEU A 49 9.84 5.77 0.53
N GLU A 50 9.45 4.52 0.76
CA GLU A 50 10.34 3.35 0.72
C GLU A 50 11.07 3.17 -0.63
N THR A 51 10.50 3.67 -1.72
CA THR A 51 11.14 3.73 -3.06
C THR A 51 12.50 4.44 -3.01
N PHE A 52 12.64 5.45 -2.14
CA PHE A 52 13.84 6.28 -2.03
C PHE A 52 14.78 5.84 -0.90
N MET A 53 14.35 4.90 -0.06
CA MET A 53 15.08 4.48 1.14
C MET A 53 16.03 3.30 0.88
N VAL A 54 16.02 2.73 -0.33
CA VAL A 54 16.89 1.58 -0.72
C VAL A 54 16.75 0.42 0.27
N VAL A 55 15.51 0.13 0.69
CA VAL A 55 15.23 -0.94 1.65
C VAL A 55 15.36 -2.30 0.95
N PRO A 56 16.13 -3.26 1.50
CA PRO A 56 16.28 -4.59 0.93
C PRO A 56 14.93 -5.29 0.68
N ASP A 57 14.83 -5.99 -0.45
CA ASP A 57 13.59 -6.66 -0.91
C ASP A 57 13.04 -7.67 0.10
N GLU A 58 13.91 -8.35 0.84
CA GLU A 58 13.52 -9.33 1.86
C GLU A 58 12.75 -8.64 3.00
N ILE A 59 13.27 -7.53 3.50
CA ILE A 59 12.63 -6.74 4.56
C ILE A 59 11.31 -6.15 4.06
N ARG A 60 11.28 -5.62 2.83
CA ARG A 60 10.04 -5.10 2.23
C ARG A 60 8.97 -6.18 2.10
N ARG A 61 9.36 -7.39 1.69
CA ARG A 61 8.46 -8.55 1.54
C ARG A 61 7.92 -9.01 2.90
N ASP A 62 8.78 -9.13 3.91
CA ASP A 62 8.36 -9.52 5.26
C ASP A 62 7.42 -8.48 5.86
N GLN A 63 7.73 -7.19 5.69
CA GLN A 63 6.88 -6.09 6.14
C GLN A 63 5.50 -6.13 5.46
N PHE A 64 5.44 -6.46 4.18
CA PHE A 64 4.17 -6.63 3.48
C PHE A 64 3.33 -7.73 4.13
N PHE A 65 3.86 -8.94 4.35
CA PHE A 65 3.10 -10.01 4.99
C PHE A 65 2.76 -9.74 6.45
N HIS A 66 3.56 -8.96 7.16
CA HIS A 66 3.27 -8.53 8.52
C HIS A 66 2.14 -7.50 8.61
N THR A 67 1.92 -6.73 7.54
CA THR A 67 0.96 -5.61 7.53
C THR A 67 -0.26 -5.84 6.67
N ALA A 68 -0.22 -6.78 5.72
CA ALA A 68 -1.34 -7.18 4.90
C ALA A 68 -2.46 -7.77 5.77
N ARG A 69 -3.69 -7.33 5.52
CA ARG A 69 -4.86 -7.71 6.31
C ARG A 69 -6.00 -8.15 5.41
N GLN A 70 -6.92 -8.91 5.99
CA GLN A 70 -8.20 -9.18 5.36
C GLN A 70 -8.89 -7.85 4.97
N ASP A 71 -9.60 -7.87 3.85
CA ASP A 71 -10.29 -6.75 3.20
C ASP A 71 -9.40 -5.72 2.50
N ASP A 72 -8.07 -5.77 2.65
CA ASP A 72 -7.16 -4.91 1.89
C ASP A 72 -7.37 -5.06 0.37
N MET A 73 -7.51 -3.93 -0.34
CA MET A 73 -7.74 -3.91 -1.79
C MET A 73 -6.42 -3.85 -2.55
N LEU A 74 -6.23 -4.81 -3.45
CA LEU A 74 -5.02 -4.99 -4.26
C LEU A 74 -5.35 -4.95 -5.76
N ILE A 75 -4.37 -4.49 -6.52
CA ILE A 75 -4.34 -4.60 -7.97
C ILE A 75 -3.15 -5.46 -8.36
N GLY A 76 -3.39 -6.36 -9.31
CA GLY A 76 -2.37 -7.22 -9.88
C GLY A 76 -2.68 -7.56 -11.33
N TYR A 77 -1.87 -8.44 -11.91
CA TYR A 77 -2.17 -9.05 -13.20
C TYR A 77 -2.25 -10.57 -13.09
N VAL A 78 -3.09 -11.18 -13.93
CA VAL A 78 -3.19 -12.64 -14.02
C VAL A 78 -1.90 -13.18 -14.61
N SER A 79 -1.13 -13.89 -13.78
CA SER A 79 0.15 -14.48 -14.16
C SER A 79 0.03 -15.94 -14.59
N ALA A 80 -0.96 -16.66 -14.07
CA ALA A 80 -1.30 -18.00 -14.53
C ALA A 80 -2.79 -18.31 -14.28
N ILE A 81 -3.35 -19.15 -15.13
CA ILE A 81 -4.72 -19.67 -15.02
C ILE A 81 -4.63 -21.18 -14.76
N GLN A 82 -5.32 -21.65 -13.73
CA GLN A 82 -5.38 -23.05 -13.33
C GLN A 82 -6.83 -23.49 -13.18
N ASP A 83 -7.10 -24.80 -13.23
CA ASP A 83 -8.45 -25.34 -13.03
C ASP A 83 -9.05 -24.95 -11.66
N SER A 84 -8.18 -24.76 -10.65
CA SER A 84 -8.56 -24.41 -9.29
C SER A 84 -8.73 -22.91 -9.05
N GLY A 85 -8.26 -22.05 -9.96
CA GLY A 85 -8.34 -20.60 -9.83
C GLY A 85 -7.27 -19.83 -10.60
N LEU A 86 -7.07 -18.58 -10.23
CA LEU A 86 -6.09 -17.67 -10.84
C LEU A 86 -4.90 -17.43 -9.92
N ILE A 87 -3.71 -17.37 -10.48
CA ILE A 87 -2.52 -16.86 -9.81
C ILE A 87 -2.30 -15.42 -10.26
N ILE A 88 -2.36 -14.48 -9.31
CA ILE A 88 -2.27 -13.05 -9.56
C ILE A 88 -0.93 -12.56 -9.00
N THR A 89 -0.13 -11.91 -9.83
CA THR A 89 1.06 -11.18 -9.37
C THR A 89 0.65 -9.76 -9.01
N LEU A 90 0.97 -9.32 -7.80
CA LEU A 90 0.53 -8.04 -7.26
C LEU A 90 1.36 -6.89 -7.81
N LEU A 91 0.69 -5.77 -8.10
CA LEU A 91 1.29 -4.54 -8.63
C LEU A 91 1.23 -3.39 -7.63
N ALA A 92 0.09 -3.21 -6.95
CA ALA A 92 -0.12 -2.11 -6.02
C ALA A 92 -1.27 -2.38 -5.05
N TYR A 93 -1.33 -1.59 -3.98
CA TYR A 93 -2.56 -1.37 -3.24
C TYR A 93 -3.47 -0.41 -4.01
N ASP A 94 -4.79 -0.62 -3.95
CA ASP A 94 -5.76 0.31 -4.53
C ASP A 94 -6.38 1.22 -3.46
N GLN A 95 -6.78 0.64 -2.32
CA GLN A 95 -7.39 1.33 -1.19
C GLN A 95 -6.74 0.88 0.12
N GLY A 96 -5.44 1.17 0.27
CA GLY A 96 -4.61 0.73 1.39
C GLY A 96 -3.32 1.54 1.52
N PRO A 97 -2.35 1.08 2.34
CA PRO A 97 -1.05 1.73 2.48
C PRO A 97 -0.35 1.80 1.12
N ARG A 98 0.14 2.98 0.73
CA ARG A 98 0.93 3.15 -0.49
C ARG A 98 2.26 2.43 -0.30
N ARG A 99 2.56 1.45 -1.17
CA ARG A 99 3.78 0.62 -1.11
C ARG A 99 4.36 0.44 -2.50
N ASP A 100 5.65 0.21 -2.55
CA ASP A 100 6.38 -0.16 -3.75
C ASP A 100 6.56 -1.68 -3.79
N PHE A 101 5.86 -2.32 -4.72
CA PHE A 101 5.91 -3.77 -4.93
C PHE A 101 6.96 -4.17 -5.97
N ASP A 102 7.69 -3.21 -6.55
CA ASP A 102 8.66 -3.52 -7.57
C ASP A 102 9.75 -4.46 -7.02
N HIS A 103 10.13 -5.41 -7.86
CA HIS A 103 11.04 -6.52 -7.59
C HIS A 103 10.61 -7.54 -6.50
N LEU A 104 9.53 -7.29 -5.75
CA LEU A 104 9.12 -8.19 -4.65
C LEU A 104 8.49 -9.51 -5.11
N LYS A 105 7.95 -9.54 -6.34
CA LYS A 105 7.28 -10.71 -6.95
C LYS A 105 6.21 -11.33 -6.04
N LEU A 106 5.42 -10.48 -5.39
CA LEU A 106 4.33 -10.92 -4.52
C LEU A 106 3.23 -11.56 -5.35
N THR A 107 2.74 -12.72 -4.92
CA THR A 107 1.68 -13.46 -5.61
C THR A 107 0.55 -13.83 -4.66
N GLY A 108 -0.68 -13.79 -5.17
CA GLY A 108 -1.87 -14.29 -4.48
C GLY A 108 -2.64 -15.28 -5.35
N PHE A 109 -3.41 -16.14 -4.70
CA PHE A 109 -4.27 -17.12 -5.36
C PHE A 109 -5.74 -16.73 -5.19
N CYS A 110 -6.48 -16.64 -6.30
CA CYS A 110 -7.92 -16.42 -6.29
C CYS A 110 -8.65 -17.70 -6.72
N PRO A 111 -9.28 -18.45 -5.79
CA PRO A 111 -10.00 -19.68 -6.12
C PRO A 111 -11.19 -19.42 -7.06
N VAL A 112 -11.58 -20.41 -7.90
CA VAL A 112 -12.73 -20.28 -8.83
C VAL A 112 -14.01 -19.81 -8.12
N ARG A 113 -14.27 -20.30 -6.90
CA ARG A 113 -15.45 -19.90 -6.10
C ARG A 113 -15.48 -18.43 -5.71
N GLN A 114 -14.34 -17.76 -5.76
CA GLN A 114 -14.17 -16.34 -5.44
C GLN A 114 -14.10 -15.46 -6.69
N LEU A 115 -14.22 -16.03 -7.89
CA LEU A 115 -14.32 -15.25 -9.12
C LEU A 115 -15.70 -14.60 -9.25
N PRO A 116 -15.79 -13.43 -9.91
CA PRO A 116 -17.07 -12.85 -10.28
C PRO A 116 -17.82 -13.79 -11.24
N ARG A 117 -19.13 -13.90 -11.04
CA ARG A 117 -19.99 -14.67 -11.94
C ARG A 117 -20.48 -13.76 -13.06
N TYR A 118 -19.84 -13.84 -14.22
CA TYR A 118 -20.33 -13.16 -15.42
C TYR A 118 -21.42 -14.01 -16.08
N ALA A 119 -22.62 -13.46 -16.25
CA ALA A 119 -23.74 -14.18 -16.85
C ALA A 119 -23.49 -14.64 -18.30
N ALA A 120 -22.49 -14.06 -18.98
CA ALA A 120 -22.16 -14.33 -20.37
C ALA A 120 -21.28 -15.57 -20.57
N HIS A 121 -20.55 -16.03 -19.55
CA HIS A 121 -19.62 -17.14 -19.65
C HIS A 121 -20.14 -18.34 -18.85
N GLY A 122 -20.12 -19.53 -19.45
CA GLY A 122 -20.51 -20.77 -18.76
C GLY A 122 -19.54 -21.10 -17.62
N ASN A 123 -18.24 -20.90 -17.85
CA ASN A 123 -17.19 -21.03 -16.84
C ASN A 123 -16.64 -19.65 -16.45
N ALA A 124 -16.44 -19.41 -15.16
CA ALA A 124 -15.96 -18.13 -14.66
C ALA A 124 -14.52 -17.81 -15.08
N LEU A 125 -13.71 -18.83 -15.36
CA LEU A 125 -12.32 -18.68 -15.80
C LEU A 125 -12.21 -18.13 -17.23
N ASP A 126 -13.19 -18.40 -18.09
CA ASP A 126 -13.16 -18.00 -19.51
C ASP A 126 -13.20 -16.48 -19.70
N ALA A 127 -13.58 -15.74 -18.65
CA ALA A 127 -13.60 -14.29 -18.63
C ALA A 127 -12.23 -13.64 -18.40
N PHE A 128 -11.17 -14.44 -18.19
CA PHE A 128 -9.84 -13.96 -17.84
C PHE A 128 -8.76 -14.51 -18.79
N GLN A 129 -7.75 -13.69 -19.06
CA GLN A 129 -6.57 -14.03 -19.83
C GLN A 129 -5.30 -13.70 -19.06
N ILE A 130 -4.20 -14.41 -19.37
CA ILE A 130 -2.89 -14.09 -18.80
C ILE A 130 -2.50 -12.66 -19.26
N GLY A 131 -2.10 -11.83 -18.31
CA GLY A 131 -1.79 -10.42 -18.52
C GLY A 131 -2.93 -9.47 -18.13
N ASP A 132 -4.16 -9.97 -17.92
CA ASP A 132 -5.28 -9.12 -17.50
C ASP A 132 -5.00 -8.46 -16.15
N LYS A 133 -5.20 -7.16 -16.08
CA LYS A 133 -5.14 -6.39 -14.83
C LYS A 133 -6.44 -6.60 -14.07
N VAL A 134 -6.32 -6.96 -12.81
CA VAL A 134 -7.45 -7.31 -11.96
C VAL A 134 -7.39 -6.58 -10.62
N ARG A 135 -8.56 -6.18 -10.14
CA ARG A 135 -8.78 -5.67 -8.79
C ARG A 135 -9.42 -6.75 -7.94
N ALA A 136 -8.79 -7.07 -6.81
CA ALA A 136 -9.24 -8.07 -5.85
C ALA A 136 -8.95 -7.59 -4.43
N PHE A 137 -9.65 -8.16 -3.44
CA PHE A 137 -9.32 -7.91 -2.03
C PHE A 137 -8.75 -9.17 -1.38
N ILE A 138 -8.00 -8.98 -0.30
CA ILE A 138 -7.46 -10.07 0.51
C ILE A 138 -8.60 -10.72 1.28
N LEU A 139 -8.88 -11.98 0.98
CA LEU A 139 -9.83 -12.80 1.75
C LEU A 139 -9.18 -13.40 2.99
N ASP A 140 -7.93 -13.84 2.86
CA ASP A 140 -7.16 -14.45 3.95
C ASP A 140 -5.65 -14.31 3.71
N VAL A 141 -4.89 -14.17 4.80
CA VAL A 141 -3.42 -14.12 4.81
C VAL A 141 -2.93 -15.33 5.58
N HIS A 142 -2.41 -16.33 4.86
CA HIS A 142 -1.87 -17.52 5.50
C HIS A 142 -0.52 -17.20 6.16
N HIS A 143 -0.29 -17.75 7.35
CA HIS A 143 0.96 -17.61 8.12
C HIS A 143 2.24 -18.06 7.38
N SER A 144 2.10 -18.73 6.24
CA SER A 144 3.20 -19.20 5.39
C SER A 144 3.55 -18.22 4.27
N GLY A 145 3.02 -16.99 4.28
CA GLY A 145 3.21 -16.01 3.20
C GLY A 145 2.39 -16.30 1.94
N ARG A 146 1.23 -16.97 2.07
CA ARG A 146 0.30 -17.20 0.95
C ARG A 146 -0.93 -16.31 1.10
N LEU A 147 -1.27 -15.59 0.04
CA LEU A 147 -2.48 -14.76 0.01
C LEU A 147 -3.61 -15.48 -0.71
N ILE A 148 -4.78 -15.49 -0.08
CA ILE A 148 -6.03 -15.88 -0.73
C ILE A 148 -6.76 -14.60 -1.09
N LEU A 149 -7.03 -14.43 -2.38
CA LEU A 149 -7.72 -13.26 -2.92
C LEU A 149 -9.16 -13.60 -3.26
N SER A 150 -10.01 -12.57 -3.28
CA SER A 150 -11.37 -12.67 -3.77
C SER A 150 -11.74 -11.50 -4.67
N MET A 151 -12.52 -11.81 -5.70
CA MET A 151 -13.16 -10.85 -6.60
C MET A 151 -14.69 -11.00 -6.55
N ASN A 152 -15.20 -11.71 -5.54
CA ASN A 152 -16.63 -11.90 -5.34
C ASN A 152 -17.19 -10.70 -4.55
N PRO A 153 -18.04 -9.86 -5.16
CA PRO A 153 -18.55 -8.66 -4.51
C PRO A 153 -19.40 -8.96 -3.26
N LYS A 154 -19.93 -10.19 -3.12
CA LYS A 154 -20.70 -10.59 -1.94
C LYS A 154 -19.84 -10.77 -0.69
N ALA A 155 -18.55 -11.05 -0.86
CA ALA A 155 -17.62 -11.23 0.24
C ALA A 155 -16.86 -9.93 0.58
N MET A 156 -17.09 -8.85 -0.18
CA MET A 156 -16.47 -7.55 0.02
C MET A 156 -17.17 -6.78 1.14
N ASN A 157 -16.39 -6.10 1.98
CA ASN A 157 -16.90 -5.17 2.98
C ASN A 157 -17.45 -3.89 2.31
N ARG A 158 -18.76 -3.85 2.06
CA ARG A 158 -19.42 -2.73 1.36
C ARG A 158 -19.49 -1.45 2.18
N ASP A 159 -19.41 -1.54 3.51
CA ASP A 159 -19.40 -0.36 4.38
C ASP A 159 -18.13 0.47 4.20
N LEU A 160 -17.02 -0.18 3.85
CA LEU A 160 -15.72 0.46 3.64
C LEU A 160 -15.53 0.94 2.19
N TYR A 161 -15.91 0.11 1.21
CA TYR A 161 -15.53 0.33 -0.19
C TYR A 161 -16.70 0.72 -1.10
N GLY A 162 -17.94 0.68 -0.61
CA GLY A 162 -19.13 0.96 -1.41
C GLY A 162 -19.29 -0.01 -2.60
N ASP A 163 -19.65 0.55 -3.77
CA ASP A 163 -19.84 -0.20 -5.02
C ASP A 163 -18.60 -0.11 -5.92
N LEU A 164 -17.45 -0.51 -5.39
CA LEU A 164 -16.21 -0.59 -6.15
C LEU A 164 -16.23 -1.76 -7.15
N LYS A 165 -15.80 -1.51 -8.39
CA LYS A 165 -15.72 -2.54 -9.44
C LYS A 165 -14.56 -3.50 -9.17
N LEU A 166 -14.87 -4.78 -8.91
CA LEU A 166 -13.92 -5.89 -8.82
C LEU A 166 -13.76 -6.63 -10.15
N GLY A 167 -12.70 -7.42 -10.28
CA GLY A 167 -12.41 -8.18 -11.50
C GLY A 167 -11.51 -7.42 -12.46
N VAL A 168 -11.67 -7.64 -13.76
CA VAL A 168 -10.82 -7.02 -14.80
C VAL A 168 -10.99 -5.49 -14.82
N ILE A 169 -9.86 -4.79 -14.80
CA ILE A 169 -9.75 -3.33 -14.83
C ILE A 169 -8.85 -2.87 -15.98
N SER A 170 -8.96 -1.59 -16.33
CA SER A 170 -8.13 -0.94 -17.36
C SER A 170 -6.96 -0.16 -16.76
N ASP A 171 -6.06 0.35 -17.60
CA ASP A 171 -4.95 1.19 -17.16
C ASP A 171 -5.37 2.53 -16.57
N GLU A 172 -6.55 3.01 -16.97
CA GLU A 172 -7.13 4.22 -16.42
C GLU A 172 -7.51 4.02 -14.95
N ASP A 173 -7.94 2.80 -14.58
CA ASP A 173 -8.33 2.43 -13.23
C ASP A 173 -7.14 2.21 -12.28
N LEU A 174 -5.91 2.24 -12.77
CA LEU A 174 -4.72 2.04 -11.94
C LEU A 174 -4.51 3.21 -10.95
N PRO A 175 -4.04 2.93 -9.72
CA PRO A 175 -3.85 3.97 -8.70
C PRO A 175 -2.83 5.01 -9.14
N LEU A 176 -3.07 6.27 -8.79
CA LEU A 176 -2.21 7.40 -9.20
C LEU A 176 -0.79 7.29 -8.63
N HIS A 177 -0.64 6.80 -7.39
CA HIS A 177 0.68 6.58 -6.80
C HIS A 177 1.49 5.56 -7.58
N PHE A 178 0.86 4.49 -8.06
CA PHE A 178 1.50 3.49 -8.91
C PHE A 178 1.90 4.10 -10.26
N LYS A 179 1.03 4.89 -10.89
CA LYS A 179 1.37 5.65 -12.10
C LYS A 179 2.55 6.60 -11.88
N LYS A 180 2.61 7.28 -10.73
CA LYS A 180 3.74 8.17 -10.37
C LYS A 180 5.03 7.40 -10.15
N LEU A 181 4.96 6.22 -9.54
CA LEU A 181 6.10 5.33 -9.36
C LEU A 181 6.67 4.87 -10.72
N GLN A 182 5.81 4.51 -11.67
CA GLN A 182 6.22 4.15 -13.03
C GLN A 182 6.91 5.30 -13.78
N ASN A 183 6.61 6.55 -13.43
CA ASN A 183 7.16 7.77 -14.04
C ASN A 183 8.23 8.46 -13.16
N LEU A 184 8.90 7.69 -12.27
CA LEU A 184 9.91 8.25 -11.37
C LEU A 184 11.08 8.88 -12.13
N ASP A 185 11.47 8.33 -13.28
CA ASP A 185 12.56 8.80 -14.15
C ASP A 185 13.88 9.07 -13.40
N GLY A 186 14.16 8.33 -12.31
CA GLY A 186 15.35 8.55 -11.47
C GLY A 186 15.32 9.86 -10.65
N LYS A 187 14.18 10.54 -10.56
CA LYS A 187 14.01 11.74 -9.73
C LYS A 187 14.17 11.39 -8.25
N THR A 188 14.73 12.33 -7.50
CA THR A 188 14.75 12.25 -6.03
C THR A 188 13.38 12.52 -5.44
N PHE A 189 13.20 12.19 -4.16
CA PHE A 189 11.96 12.49 -3.44
C PHE A 189 11.62 13.99 -3.47
N GLU A 190 12.63 14.85 -3.24
CA GLU A 190 12.48 16.30 -3.25
C GLU A 190 12.04 16.82 -4.62
N GLN A 191 12.67 16.36 -5.71
CA GLN A 191 12.27 16.70 -7.07
C GLN A 191 10.82 16.28 -7.38
N CYS A 192 10.40 15.10 -6.92
CA CYS A 192 9.02 14.65 -7.08
C CYS A 192 8.04 15.56 -6.32
N LEU A 193 8.42 15.98 -5.12
CA LEU A 193 7.61 16.83 -4.26
C LEU A 193 7.47 18.24 -4.85
N GLU A 194 8.58 18.86 -5.27
CA GLU A 194 8.60 20.20 -5.86
C GLU A 194 7.88 20.27 -7.21
N SER A 195 7.88 19.18 -7.98
CA SER A 195 7.13 19.08 -9.24
C SER A 195 5.61 19.03 -9.04
N THR A 196 5.14 18.76 -7.82
CA THR A 196 3.72 18.61 -7.52
C THR A 196 3.13 19.96 -7.08
N PRO A 197 2.16 20.53 -7.81
CA PRO A 197 1.64 21.88 -7.52
C PRO A 197 1.00 21.98 -6.12
N GLN A 198 0.41 20.89 -5.63
CA GLN A 198 -0.18 20.82 -4.30
C GLN A 198 0.85 20.96 -3.18
N PHE A 199 2.13 20.69 -3.43
CA PHE A 199 3.18 20.94 -2.45
C PHE A 199 3.36 22.43 -2.19
N ARG A 200 3.17 23.25 -3.21
CA ARG A 200 3.25 24.71 -3.14
C ARG A 200 1.92 25.36 -2.74
N ASN A 201 0.89 24.58 -2.45
CA ASN A 201 -0.42 25.11 -2.09
C ASN A 201 -0.42 25.58 -0.62
N PRO A 202 -0.55 26.90 -0.36
CA PRO A 202 -0.59 27.42 1.01
C PRO A 202 -1.80 26.89 1.82
N ASP A 203 -2.90 26.53 1.15
CA ASP A 203 -4.06 25.93 1.80
C ASP A 203 -3.87 24.42 2.13
N GLY A 204 -2.83 23.78 1.58
CA GLY A 204 -2.54 22.37 1.83
C GLY A 204 -2.28 22.10 3.31
N LEU A 205 -1.57 23.01 3.99
CA LEU A 205 -1.31 22.93 5.43
C LEU A 205 -2.62 22.94 6.23
N ARG A 206 -3.60 23.76 5.82
CA ARG A 206 -4.91 23.83 6.48
C ARG A 206 -5.62 22.48 6.45
N VAL A 207 -5.61 21.83 5.29
CA VAL A 207 -6.26 20.54 5.08
C VAL A 207 -5.55 19.44 5.87
N LEU A 208 -4.22 19.41 5.84
CA LEU A 208 -3.42 18.44 6.59
C LEU A 208 -3.61 18.59 8.10
N CYS A 209 -3.55 19.81 8.64
CA CYS A 209 -3.78 20.07 10.07
C CYS A 209 -5.16 19.60 10.52
N SER A 210 -6.21 19.90 9.74
CA SER A 210 -7.56 19.39 10.02
C SER A 210 -7.63 17.86 10.01
N ARG A 211 -6.91 17.20 9.11
CA ARG A 211 -6.88 15.72 9.02
C ARG A 211 -6.11 15.07 10.17
N PHE A 212 -4.98 15.63 10.57
CA PHE A 212 -4.19 15.13 11.69
C PHE A 212 -4.77 15.52 13.06
N GLY A 213 -5.92 16.22 13.09
CA GLY A 213 -6.53 16.70 14.33
C GLY A 213 -5.68 17.74 15.05
N ILE A 214 -4.75 18.42 14.34
CA ILE A 214 -3.86 19.43 14.91
C ILE A 214 -4.68 20.70 15.12
N PRO A 215 -4.91 21.13 16.38
CA PRO A 215 -5.73 22.29 16.68
C PRO A 215 -5.06 23.56 16.17
N ARG A 216 -5.84 24.44 15.52
CA ARG A 216 -5.35 25.75 15.06
C ARG A 216 -4.83 26.64 16.20
N ALA A 217 -5.29 26.40 17.42
CA ALA A 217 -5.00 27.22 18.59
C ALA A 217 -3.62 26.97 19.22
N SER A 218 -2.89 25.91 18.81
CA SER A 218 -1.57 25.58 19.36
C SER A 218 -0.40 26.23 18.62
N ALA A 219 -0.68 27.14 17.67
CA ALA A 219 0.36 27.90 16.98
C ALA A 219 0.92 29.01 17.89
N CYS A 220 1.86 28.67 18.78
CA CYS A 220 2.79 29.63 19.38
C CYS A 220 3.85 30.08 18.35
N SER A 221 3.42 30.45 17.15
CA SER A 221 4.30 30.85 16.04
C SER A 221 4.03 32.29 15.63
N LEU A 222 5.10 33.08 15.49
CA LEU A 222 5.07 34.44 14.94
C LEU A 222 4.76 34.47 13.44
N LEU A 223 4.79 33.31 12.77
CA LEU A 223 4.39 33.17 11.37
C LEU A 223 2.89 32.89 11.29
N LEU A 224 2.11 33.95 11.44
CA LEU A 224 0.68 33.94 11.12
C LEU A 224 0.52 34.01 9.60
N SER A 225 0.44 32.86 8.93
CA SER A 225 0.08 32.81 7.51
C SER A 225 -1.05 31.79 7.28
N MET A 226 -2.15 31.98 7.99
CA MET A 226 -3.44 31.37 7.68
C MET A 226 -4.52 32.45 7.84
N SER A 227 -4.49 33.46 6.96
CA SER A 227 -5.57 34.44 6.84
C SER A 227 -6.73 33.89 6.00
N LYS A 228 -7.95 34.31 6.37
CA LYS A 228 -9.26 33.83 5.93
C LYS A 228 -9.45 33.73 4.42
#